data_AF-A0A2G2HWU1-F1
#
_entry.id   AF-A0A2G2HWU1-F1
#
_cell.length_a   1.000
_cell.length_b   1.000
_cell.length_c   1.000
_cell.angle_alpha   90.00
_cell.angle_beta   90.00
_cell.angle_gamma   90.00
#
_symmetry.space_group_name_H-M   'P 1'
#
loop_
_entity.id
_entity.type
_entity.pdbx_description
1 polymer ?
#
loop_
_entity_poly.entity_id
_entity_poly.type
_entity_poly.pdbx_seq_one_letter_code
_entity_poly.pdbx_strand_id
1 'polypeptide(L)'
;MRKLLPCLAALALLGACATTSSPPENAAAAAAELSDYERAINTATTLEQAGNEQAAINRLSQLLAEPDLTAEEMAATLYARATLRYEEGNDIEGAIEDTQEILAKYPASDVSGEAASLLEKAEQSQAQLVRRLSGEVRPEERFEILFKLGRHLEAGDIMTANALQPDNAYLLDMYQIGHLCDGSNPGGRSYALVEPDGTERTVQFCNRMN
;
A
#
# COMPACT_ATOMS: atom_id res chain seq x y z
N MET A 1 47.22 -37.14 21.88
CA MET A 1 48.68 -36.98 21.72
C MET A 1 49.05 -35.55 22.12
N ARG A 2 50.10 -35.43 22.93
CA ARG A 2 50.56 -34.24 23.65
C ARG A 2 51.88 -33.80 23.01
N LYS A 3 52.00 -32.55 22.56
CA LYS A 3 53.27 -31.82 22.34
C LYS A 3 52.95 -30.32 22.50
N LEU A 4 53.21 -29.69 23.66
CA LEU A 4 54.47 -29.12 24.17
C LEU A 4 54.97 -27.87 23.41
N LEU A 5 54.89 -26.73 24.12
CA LEU A 5 55.48 -25.38 23.92
C LEU A 5 57.03 -25.43 23.92
N PRO A 6 57.79 -24.45 23.35
CA PRO A 6 58.14 -23.14 23.98
C PRO A 6 58.27 -21.97 22.93
N CYS A 7 58.21 -20.65 23.19
CA CYS A 7 58.82 -19.68 24.14
C CYS A 7 60.18 -19.07 23.71
N LEU A 8 60.27 -17.72 23.79
CA LEU A 8 61.42 -16.77 23.71
C LEU A 8 62.06 -16.48 22.33
N ALA A 9 62.62 -15.31 22.00
CA ALA A 9 62.57 -13.92 22.49
C ALA A 9 63.43 -13.03 21.54
N ALA A 10 62.89 -11.85 21.17
CA ALA A 10 63.51 -10.51 21.13
C ALA A 10 64.89 -10.24 20.47
N LEU A 11 64.97 -9.27 19.53
CA LEU A 11 65.49 -7.90 19.75
C LEU A 11 65.55 -7.10 18.42
N ALA A 12 65.39 -5.78 18.54
CA ALA A 12 65.28 -4.76 17.49
C ALA A 12 66.62 -4.32 16.87
N LEU A 13 66.57 -3.64 15.70
CA LEU A 13 66.99 -2.23 15.53
C LEU A 13 66.87 -1.73 14.06
N LEU A 14 66.12 -0.63 13.93
CA LEU A 14 66.26 0.56 13.05
C LEU A 14 66.47 0.44 11.53
N GLY A 15 65.53 1.05 10.81
CA GLY A 15 65.71 1.61 9.46
C GLY A 15 64.57 2.57 9.14
N ALA A 16 64.83 3.87 9.25
CA ALA A 16 63.89 4.92 8.90
C ALA A 16 63.78 5.05 7.37
N CYS A 17 62.59 4.87 6.81
CA CYS A 17 62.20 5.45 5.53
C CYS A 17 60.80 6.06 5.68
N ALA A 18 60.75 7.37 5.52
CA ALA A 18 59.53 8.13 5.42
C ALA A 18 58.72 7.66 4.19
N THR A 19 57.52 7.16 4.45
CA THR A 19 56.46 7.13 3.44
C THR A 19 55.17 7.41 4.19
N THR A 20 54.66 8.62 4.00
CA THR A 20 53.30 9.01 4.37
C THR A 20 52.32 8.08 3.65
N SER A 21 51.89 7.01 4.32
CA SER A 21 50.63 6.36 3.96
C SER A 21 49.53 7.19 4.59
N SER A 22 48.85 7.98 3.77
CA SER A 22 47.51 8.44 4.11
C SER A 22 46.68 7.20 4.50
N PRO A 23 45.86 7.26 5.56
CA PRO A 23 44.86 6.23 5.80
C PRO A 23 44.03 6.08 4.51
N PRO A 24 43.53 4.87 4.17
CA PRO A 24 42.54 4.78 3.12
C PRO A 24 41.42 5.74 3.50
N GLU A 25 41.24 6.77 2.68
CA GLU A 25 40.09 7.63 2.74
C GLU A 25 38.91 6.69 2.57
N ASN A 26 38.24 6.46 3.69
CA ASN A 26 37.04 5.67 3.76
C ASN A 26 36.04 6.51 2.98
N ALA A 27 36.00 6.31 1.65
CA ALA A 27 34.91 6.73 0.82
C ALA A 27 33.71 5.90 1.30
N ALA A 28 33.15 6.30 2.43
CA ALA A 28 31.77 6.07 2.73
C ALA A 28 31.05 6.57 1.48
N ALA A 29 30.59 5.62 0.66
CA ALA A 29 29.71 5.92 -0.45
C ALA A 29 28.64 6.83 0.13
N ALA A 30 28.62 8.09 -0.29
CA ALA A 30 27.55 9.00 0.08
C ALA A 30 26.28 8.30 -0.38
N ALA A 31 25.47 7.81 0.56
CA ALA A 31 24.17 7.29 0.25
C ALA A 31 23.44 8.43 -0.45
N ALA A 32 23.15 8.28 -1.74
CA ALA A 32 22.40 9.28 -2.47
C ALA A 32 21.08 9.47 -1.72
N GLU A 33 20.79 10.71 -1.31
CA GLU A 33 19.50 10.98 -0.68
C GLU A 33 18.41 10.74 -1.72
N LEU A 34 17.43 9.93 -1.35
CA LEU A 34 16.25 9.69 -2.18
C LEU A 34 15.54 11.01 -2.43
N SER A 35 15.07 11.20 -3.67
CA SER A 35 14.10 12.24 -3.99
C SER A 35 12.80 12.04 -3.19
N ASP A 36 12.01 13.11 -3.07
CA ASP A 36 10.72 13.04 -2.37
C ASP A 36 9.74 12.09 -3.06
N TYR A 37 9.80 12.01 -4.40
CA TYR A 37 9.09 11.02 -5.21
C TYR A 37 9.49 9.59 -4.81
N GLU A 38 10.78 9.25 -4.87
CA GLU A 38 11.27 7.91 -4.52
C GLU A 38 10.92 7.54 -3.08
N ARG A 39 11.00 8.50 -2.16
CA ARG A 39 10.61 8.31 -0.77
C ARG A 39 9.12 7.97 -0.65
N ALA A 40 8.26 8.69 -1.38
CA ALA A 40 6.82 8.46 -1.36
C ALA A 40 6.44 7.09 -1.92
N ILE A 41 7.04 6.68 -3.05
CA ILE A 41 6.84 5.35 -3.64
C ILE A 41 7.32 4.26 -2.67
N ASN A 42 8.52 4.39 -2.11
CA ASN A 42 9.03 3.42 -1.14
C ASN A 42 8.14 3.29 0.10
N THR A 43 7.56 4.39 0.58
CA THR A 43 6.57 4.35 1.67
C THR A 43 5.33 3.54 1.26
N ALA A 44 4.76 3.79 0.08
CA ALA A 44 3.59 3.05 -0.38
C ALA A 44 3.88 1.54 -0.51
N THR A 45 5.01 1.17 -1.10
CA THR A 45 5.43 -0.24 -1.21
C THR A 45 5.65 -0.89 0.15
N THR A 46 6.21 -0.17 1.12
CA THR A 46 6.39 -0.70 2.48
C THR A 46 5.05 -0.93 3.18
N LEU A 47 4.07 -0.04 2.97
CA LEU A 47 2.72 -0.18 3.52
C LEU A 47 1.99 -1.39 2.92
N GLU A 48 2.05 -1.55 1.60
CA GLU A 48 1.52 -2.72 0.90
C GLU A 48 2.14 -4.02 1.43
N GLN A 49 3.46 -4.10 1.53
CA GLN A 49 4.16 -5.29 2.06
C GLN A 49 3.80 -5.59 3.53
N ALA A 50 3.35 -4.59 4.27
CA ALA A 50 2.89 -4.72 5.64
C ALA A 50 1.38 -5.03 5.73
N GLY A 51 0.67 -5.27 4.62
CA GLY A 51 -0.77 -5.53 4.60
C GLY A 51 -1.63 -4.30 4.92
N ASN A 52 -1.15 -3.10 4.56
CA ASN A 52 -1.87 -1.84 4.73
C ASN A 52 -2.16 -1.21 3.38
N GLU A 53 -2.93 -1.91 2.55
CA GLU A 53 -3.17 -1.57 1.16
C GLU A 53 -3.91 -0.25 0.99
N GLN A 54 -4.91 0.04 1.84
CA GLN A 54 -5.59 1.34 1.82
C GLN A 54 -4.66 2.48 2.25
N ALA A 55 -3.75 2.22 3.19
CA ALA A 55 -2.74 3.21 3.56
C ALA A 55 -1.76 3.47 2.40
N ALA A 56 -1.37 2.43 1.65
CA ALA A 56 -0.56 2.56 0.45
C ALA A 56 -1.30 3.37 -0.64
N ILE A 57 -2.58 3.07 -0.91
CA ILE A 57 -3.43 3.83 -1.84
C ILE A 57 -3.56 5.29 -1.43
N ASN A 58 -3.77 5.57 -0.14
CA ASN A 58 -3.81 6.93 0.40
C ASN A 58 -2.49 7.66 0.21
N ARG A 59 -1.35 6.98 0.42
CA ARG A 59 -0.03 7.58 0.20
C ARG A 59 0.19 7.93 -1.27
N LEU A 60 -0.18 7.06 -2.20
CA LEU A 60 -0.09 7.33 -3.64
C LEU A 60 -1.05 8.46 -4.04
N SER A 61 -2.24 8.52 -3.45
CA SER A 61 -3.19 9.62 -3.69
C SER A 61 -2.67 10.97 -3.23
N GLN A 62 -1.94 11.02 -2.11
CA GLN A 62 -1.23 12.22 -1.68
C GLN A 62 -0.14 12.61 -2.67
N LEU A 63 0.66 11.64 -3.15
CA LEU A 63 1.71 11.89 -4.13
C LEU A 63 1.14 12.49 -5.43
N LEU A 64 0.01 11.97 -5.92
CA LEU A 64 -0.69 12.48 -7.11
C LEU A 64 -1.23 13.90 -6.95
N ALA A 65 -1.37 14.40 -5.72
CA ALA A 65 -1.76 15.77 -5.44
C ALA A 65 -0.56 16.76 -5.45
N GLU A 66 0.67 16.25 -5.54
CA GLU A 66 1.88 17.07 -5.61
C GLU A 66 2.01 17.73 -6.99
N PRO A 67 2.30 19.04 -7.07
CA PRO A 67 2.28 19.78 -8.34
C PRO A 67 3.49 19.52 -9.24
N ASP A 68 4.58 18.98 -8.69
CA ASP A 68 5.89 18.94 -9.33
C ASP A 68 6.22 17.58 -9.97
N LEU A 69 5.26 16.65 -10.02
CA LEU A 69 5.44 15.37 -10.70
C LEU A 69 5.61 15.56 -12.20
N THR A 70 6.63 14.90 -12.76
CA THR A 70 6.74 14.78 -14.21
C THR A 70 5.59 13.94 -14.78
N ALA A 71 5.35 14.05 -16.10
CA ALA A 71 4.33 13.25 -16.76
C ALA A 71 4.56 11.72 -16.59
N GLU A 72 5.83 11.29 -16.58
CA GLU A 72 6.18 9.89 -16.37
C GLU A 72 5.91 9.45 -14.92
N GLU A 73 6.33 10.24 -13.94
CA GLU A 73 6.07 9.95 -12.53
C GLU A 73 4.58 9.96 -12.20
N MET A 74 3.81 10.85 -12.82
CA MET A 74 2.35 10.89 -12.70
C MET A 74 1.71 9.60 -13.25
N ALA A 75 2.10 9.18 -14.46
CA ALA A 75 1.61 7.95 -15.07
C ALA A 75 2.00 6.72 -14.25
N ALA A 76 3.26 6.62 -13.81
CA ALA A 76 3.74 5.52 -12.98
C ALA A 76 3.02 5.46 -11.62
N THR A 77 2.74 6.61 -10.99
CA THR A 77 2.03 6.67 -9.70
C THR A 77 0.55 6.29 -9.86
N LEU A 78 -0.11 6.77 -10.92
CA LEU A 78 -1.47 6.34 -11.26
C LEU A 78 -1.51 4.83 -11.49
N TYR A 79 -0.53 4.27 -12.21
CA TYR A 79 -0.50 2.84 -12.51
C TYR A 79 -0.28 1.99 -11.25
N ALA A 80 0.63 2.43 -10.36
CA ALA A 80 0.84 1.78 -9.07
C ALA A 80 -0.45 1.80 -8.22
N ARG A 81 -1.14 2.94 -8.17
CA ARG A 81 -2.41 3.05 -7.42
C ARG A 81 -3.51 2.20 -8.04
N ALA A 82 -3.63 2.19 -9.37
CA ALA A 82 -4.60 1.36 -10.08
C ALA A 82 -4.42 -0.13 -9.79
N THR A 83 -3.17 -0.59 -9.76
CA THR A 83 -2.83 -1.99 -9.47
C THR A 83 -3.29 -2.38 -8.07
N LEU A 84 -2.93 -1.57 -7.05
CA LEU A 84 -3.37 -1.79 -5.68
C LEU A 84 -4.90 -1.80 -5.56
N ARG A 85 -5.56 -0.82 -6.17
CA ARG A 85 -7.03 -0.69 -6.16
C ARG A 85 -7.73 -1.91 -6.79
N TYR A 86 -7.22 -2.42 -7.90
CA TYR A 86 -7.79 -3.59 -8.57
C TYR A 86 -7.61 -4.89 -7.76
N GLU A 87 -6.45 -5.05 -7.13
CA GLU A 87 -6.09 -6.23 -6.34
C GLU A 87 -6.69 -6.14 -4.93
N GLU A 88 -5.86 -6.06 -3.90
CA GLU A 88 -6.28 -6.14 -2.50
C GLU A 88 -6.98 -4.87 -2.00
N GLY A 89 -6.84 -3.75 -2.71
CA GLY A 89 -7.46 -2.46 -2.37
C GLY A 89 -8.97 -2.36 -2.57
N ASN A 90 -9.61 -3.39 -3.13
CA ASN A 90 -11.07 -3.47 -3.26
C ASN A 90 -11.72 -2.21 -3.88
N ASP A 91 -11.14 -1.69 -4.97
CA ASP A 91 -11.60 -0.48 -5.65
C ASP A 91 -11.45 -0.62 -7.17
N ILE A 92 -12.14 -1.61 -7.76
CA ILE A 92 -12.07 -1.87 -9.20
C ILE A 92 -12.48 -0.64 -10.01
N GLU A 93 -13.49 0.12 -9.56
CA GLU A 93 -13.94 1.32 -10.26
C GLU A 93 -12.87 2.43 -10.23
N GLY A 94 -12.21 2.65 -9.08
CA GLY A 94 -11.07 3.57 -9.02
C GLY A 94 -9.86 3.12 -9.84
N ALA A 95 -9.62 1.81 -9.99
CA ALA A 95 -8.57 1.30 -10.88
C ALA A 95 -8.87 1.57 -12.37
N ILE A 96 -10.14 1.47 -12.76
CA ILE A 96 -10.60 1.85 -14.10
C ILE A 96 -10.35 3.35 -14.32
N GLU A 97 -10.70 4.21 -13.36
CA GLU A 97 -10.49 5.66 -13.46
C GLU A 97 -9.01 6.01 -13.66
N ASP A 98 -8.12 5.42 -12.84
CA ASP A 98 -6.68 5.68 -12.92
C ASP A 98 -6.09 5.23 -14.27
N THR A 99 -6.48 4.05 -14.75
CA THR A 99 -5.98 3.52 -16.03
C THR A 99 -6.52 4.31 -17.23
N GLN A 100 -7.80 4.72 -17.21
CA GLN A 100 -8.36 5.60 -18.22
C GLN A 100 -7.63 6.95 -18.25
N GLU A 101 -7.27 7.50 -17.09
CA GLU A 101 -6.50 8.74 -17.01
C GLU A 101 -5.11 8.59 -17.65
N ILE A 102 -4.39 7.50 -17.39
CA ILE A 102 -3.10 7.21 -18.03
C ILE A 102 -3.23 7.21 -19.54
N LEU A 103 -4.19 6.46 -20.08
CA LEU A 103 -4.36 6.33 -21.53
C LEU A 103 -4.82 7.63 -22.20
N ALA A 104 -5.55 8.48 -21.48
CA ALA A 104 -6.03 9.75 -22.01
C ALA A 104 -4.98 10.86 -21.95
N LYS A 105 -4.24 10.96 -20.84
CA LYS A 105 -3.34 12.10 -20.56
C LYS A 105 -1.86 11.78 -20.76
N TYR A 106 -1.47 10.52 -20.59
CA TYR A 106 -0.09 10.06 -20.65
C TYR A 106 0.11 8.88 -21.62
N PRO A 107 -0.40 8.95 -22.88
CA PRO A 107 -0.39 7.82 -23.82
C PRO A 107 1.01 7.42 -24.31
N ALA A 108 2.04 8.23 -24.03
CA ALA A 108 3.43 7.96 -24.39
C ALA A 108 4.28 7.51 -23.19
N SER A 109 3.67 7.34 -22.01
CA SER A 109 4.37 6.83 -20.82
C SER A 109 4.77 5.37 -20.98
N ASP A 110 5.79 4.95 -20.24
CA ASP A 110 6.30 3.58 -20.31
C ASP A 110 5.26 2.56 -19.82
N VAL A 111 4.34 2.97 -18.94
CA VAL A 111 3.28 2.13 -18.36
C VAL A 111 1.99 2.07 -19.20
N SER A 112 1.92 2.75 -20.35
CA SER A 112 0.68 2.88 -21.12
C SER A 112 0.13 1.52 -21.60
N GLY A 113 1.00 0.59 -22.02
CA GLY A 113 0.59 -0.74 -22.48
C GLY A 113 0.03 -1.62 -21.35
N GLU A 114 0.67 -1.57 -20.19
CA GLU A 114 0.26 -2.25 -18.98
C GLU A 114 -1.06 -1.66 -18.45
N ALA A 115 -1.22 -0.33 -18.47
CA ALA A 115 -2.45 0.35 -18.10
C ALA A 115 -3.63 -0.07 -18.99
N ALA A 116 -3.42 -0.19 -20.31
CA ALA A 116 -4.45 -0.71 -21.22
C ALA A 116 -4.85 -2.16 -20.88
N SER A 117 -3.87 -2.99 -20.54
CA SER A 117 -4.12 -4.39 -20.16
C SER A 117 -4.86 -4.51 -18.82
N LEU A 118 -4.54 -3.64 -17.85
CA LEU A 118 -5.22 -3.59 -16.57
C LEU A 118 -6.66 -3.05 -16.73
N LEU A 119 -6.85 -2.02 -17.56
CA LEU A 119 -8.18 -1.47 -17.86
C LEU A 119 -9.13 -2.56 -18.38
N GLU A 120 -8.71 -3.35 -19.37
CA GLU A 120 -9.54 -4.42 -19.92
C GLU A 120 -9.96 -5.44 -18.84
N LYS A 121 -9.03 -5.84 -17.97
CA LYS A 121 -9.30 -6.77 -16.86
C LYS A 121 -10.26 -6.17 -15.84
N ALA A 122 -10.05 -4.90 -15.50
CA ALA A 122 -10.86 -4.19 -14.52
C ALA A 122 -12.29 -3.99 -15.03
N GLU A 123 -12.47 -3.55 -16.28
CA GLU A 123 -13.79 -3.41 -16.92
C GLU A 123 -14.51 -4.76 -17.03
N GLN A 124 -13.79 -5.83 -17.39
CA GLN A 124 -14.37 -7.18 -17.43
C GLN A 124 -14.85 -7.62 -16.05
N SER A 125 -14.04 -7.41 -15.02
CA SER A 125 -14.38 -7.76 -13.63
C SER A 125 -15.56 -6.94 -13.12
N GLN A 126 -15.55 -5.62 -13.34
CA GLN A 126 -16.66 -4.73 -13.02
C GLN A 126 -17.96 -5.21 -13.68
N ALA A 127 -17.93 -5.50 -14.99
CA ALA A 127 -19.11 -5.95 -15.73
C ALA A 127 -19.67 -7.27 -15.19
N GLN A 128 -18.82 -8.20 -14.77
CA GLN A 128 -19.25 -9.46 -14.13
C GLN A 128 -19.91 -9.21 -12.77
N LEU A 129 -19.30 -8.39 -11.93
CA LEU A 129 -19.81 -8.05 -10.60
C LEU A 129 -21.13 -7.28 -10.66
N VAL A 130 -21.23 -6.27 -11.54
CA VAL A 130 -22.47 -5.51 -11.77
C VAL A 130 -23.58 -6.42 -12.30
N ARG A 131 -23.27 -7.35 -13.21
CA ARG A 131 -24.24 -8.36 -13.65
C ARG A 131 -24.70 -9.22 -12.48
N ARG A 132 -23.80 -9.64 -11.60
CA ARG A 132 -24.16 -10.43 -10.41
C ARG A 132 -25.09 -9.66 -9.46
N LEU A 133 -24.83 -8.37 -9.23
CA LEU A 133 -25.68 -7.49 -8.40
C LEU A 133 -27.10 -7.29 -8.94
N SER A 134 -27.28 -7.38 -10.26
CA SER A 134 -28.60 -7.26 -10.91
C SER A 134 -29.51 -8.47 -10.66
N GLY A 135 -28.94 -9.61 -10.23
CA GLY A 135 -29.68 -10.79 -9.85
C GLY A 135 -30.01 -10.84 -8.36
N GLU A 136 -30.61 -11.96 -7.95
CA GLU A 136 -30.80 -12.26 -6.53
C GLU A 136 -29.47 -12.72 -5.90
N VAL A 137 -29.04 -11.99 -4.87
CA VAL A 137 -27.83 -12.21 -4.10
C VAL A 137 -28.17 -12.09 -2.62
N ARG A 138 -27.49 -12.89 -1.79
CA ARG A 138 -27.62 -12.77 -0.33
C ARG A 138 -26.99 -11.45 0.14
N PRO A 139 -27.41 -10.88 1.29
CA PRO A 139 -26.84 -9.64 1.81
C PRO A 139 -25.30 -9.66 1.94
N GLU A 140 -24.72 -10.77 2.39
CA GLU A 140 -23.27 -10.92 2.54
C GLU A 140 -22.55 -10.82 1.18
N GLU A 141 -23.06 -11.54 0.18
CA GLU A 141 -22.51 -11.49 -1.17
C GLU A 141 -22.69 -10.11 -1.81
N ARG A 142 -23.82 -9.45 -1.54
CA ARG A 142 -24.05 -8.07 -2.00
C ARG A 142 -23.04 -7.11 -1.37
N PHE A 143 -22.75 -7.25 -0.07
CA PHE A 143 -21.72 -6.49 0.63
C PHE A 143 -20.36 -6.70 -0.05
N GLU A 144 -19.91 -7.94 -0.20
CA GLU A 144 -18.60 -8.26 -0.77
C GLU A 144 -18.44 -7.72 -2.20
N ILE A 145 -19.47 -7.86 -3.04
CA ILE A 145 -19.44 -7.36 -4.41
C ILE A 145 -19.37 -5.83 -4.44
N LEU A 146 -20.21 -5.14 -3.67
CA LEU A 146 -20.17 -3.67 -3.58
C LEU A 146 -18.82 -3.20 -3.05
N PHE A 147 -18.28 -3.91 -2.06
CA PHE A 147 -16.99 -3.61 -1.49
C PHE A 147 -15.88 -3.73 -2.53
N LYS A 148 -15.81 -4.85 -3.26
CA LYS A 148 -14.82 -5.10 -4.31
C LYS A 148 -14.89 -4.08 -5.46
N LEU A 149 -16.08 -3.56 -5.74
CA LEU A 149 -16.28 -2.52 -6.74
C LEU A 149 -15.74 -1.14 -6.31
N GLY A 150 -15.36 -0.93 -5.04
CA GLY A 150 -15.03 0.41 -4.53
C GLY A 150 -16.24 1.17 -3.99
N ARG A 151 -17.43 0.56 -3.95
CA ARG A 151 -18.68 1.18 -3.49
C ARG A 151 -18.84 1.01 -1.99
N HIS A 152 -17.81 1.41 -1.24
CA HIS A 152 -17.68 1.13 0.19
C HIS A 152 -18.80 1.75 1.04
N LEU A 153 -19.35 2.89 0.60
CA LEU A 153 -20.53 3.51 1.22
C LEU A 153 -21.77 2.61 1.14
N GLU A 154 -22.09 2.12 -0.06
CA GLU A 154 -23.23 1.21 -0.28
C GLU A 154 -23.00 -0.13 0.44
N ALA A 155 -21.76 -0.64 0.43
CA ALA A 155 -21.40 -1.83 1.20
C ALA A 155 -21.66 -1.61 2.70
N GLY A 156 -21.24 -0.47 3.26
CA GLY A 156 -21.50 -0.09 4.65
C GLY A 156 -22.99 -0.05 5.01
N ASP A 157 -23.84 0.42 4.08
CA ASP A 157 -25.29 0.41 4.25
C ASP A 157 -25.85 -1.03 4.31
N ILE A 158 -25.39 -1.93 3.43
CA ILE A 158 -25.77 -3.35 3.45
C ILE A 158 -25.34 -4.01 4.76
N MET A 159 -24.12 -3.75 5.22
CA MET A 159 -23.56 -4.26 6.47
C MET A 159 -24.42 -3.82 7.66
N THR A 160 -24.79 -2.55 7.72
CA THR A 160 -25.61 -1.99 8.81
C THR A 160 -27.04 -2.55 8.78
N ALA A 161 -27.69 -2.52 7.61
CA ALA A 161 -29.10 -2.91 7.46
C ALA A 161 -29.34 -4.40 7.78
N ASN A 162 -28.35 -5.24 7.53
CA ASN A 162 -28.45 -6.70 7.74
C ASN A 162 -27.67 -7.18 8.97
N ALA A 163 -27.10 -6.26 9.76
CA ALA A 163 -26.27 -6.57 10.92
C ALA A 163 -25.15 -7.59 10.63
N LEU A 164 -24.51 -7.43 9.46
CA LEU A 164 -23.47 -8.33 9.00
C LEU A 164 -22.23 -8.25 9.89
N GLN A 165 -21.46 -9.34 9.90
CA GLN A 165 -20.18 -9.45 10.60
C GLN A 165 -19.11 -9.86 9.56
N PRO A 166 -18.59 -8.91 8.76
CA PRO A 166 -17.57 -9.21 7.76
C PRO A 166 -16.28 -9.72 8.39
N ASP A 167 -15.45 -10.37 7.58
CA ASP A 167 -14.12 -10.81 7.97
C ASP A 167 -13.19 -9.63 8.29
N ASN A 168 -12.12 -9.92 9.03
CA ASN A 168 -11.17 -8.92 9.53
C ASN A 168 -10.58 -8.04 8.43
N ALA A 169 -10.33 -8.58 7.23
CA ALA A 169 -9.79 -7.83 6.10
C ALA A 169 -10.73 -6.68 5.67
N TYR A 170 -12.04 -6.96 5.54
CA TYR A 170 -13.03 -5.93 5.22
C TYR A 170 -13.15 -4.89 6.33
N LEU A 171 -13.08 -5.31 7.60
CA LEU A 171 -13.10 -4.38 8.74
C LEU A 171 -11.86 -3.48 8.76
N LEU A 172 -10.68 -4.03 8.41
CA LEU A 172 -9.43 -3.29 8.31
C LEU A 172 -9.52 -2.25 7.20
N ASP A 173 -9.95 -2.65 6.00
CA ASP A 173 -10.12 -1.73 4.88
C ASP A 173 -11.09 -0.60 5.24
N MET A 174 -12.26 -0.94 5.80
CA MET A 174 -13.26 0.04 6.22
C MET A 174 -12.75 0.99 7.31
N TYR A 175 -11.88 0.53 8.20
CA TYR A 175 -11.21 1.39 9.18
C TYR A 175 -10.21 2.32 8.50
N GLN A 176 -9.37 1.80 7.61
CA GLN A 176 -8.31 2.57 6.95
C GLN A 176 -8.86 3.61 5.95
N ILE A 177 -10.03 3.38 5.34
CA ILE A 177 -10.74 4.37 4.51
C ILE A 177 -11.64 5.31 5.32
N GLY A 178 -11.71 5.14 6.65
CA GLY A 178 -12.43 6.04 7.57
C GLY A 178 -13.94 5.85 7.62
N HIS A 179 -14.46 4.67 7.26
CA HIS A 179 -15.86 4.30 7.50
C HIS A 179 -16.08 3.74 8.91
N LEU A 180 -15.08 3.04 9.45
CA LEU A 180 -15.05 2.61 10.84
C LEU A 180 -14.04 3.48 11.62
N CYS A 181 -14.40 3.81 12.85
CA CYS A 181 -13.62 4.66 13.75
C CYS A 181 -13.44 3.96 15.10
N ASP A 182 -12.36 4.31 15.80
CA ASP A 182 -12.22 4.01 17.22
C ASP A 182 -13.34 4.73 17.99
N GLY A 183 -14.11 3.99 18.80
CA GLY A 183 -15.11 4.67 19.64
C GLY A 183 -16.21 3.80 20.22
N SER A 184 -16.95 4.47 21.10
CA SER A 184 -18.16 3.96 21.75
C SER A 184 -19.35 4.85 21.40
N ASN A 185 -19.84 4.74 20.17
CA ASN A 185 -21.16 5.20 19.77
C ASN A 185 -22.23 4.46 20.60
N PRO A 186 -22.94 5.13 21.52
CA PRO A 186 -23.92 4.47 22.36
C PRO A 186 -25.08 3.93 21.50
N GLY A 187 -25.19 2.60 21.42
CA GLY A 187 -26.21 1.92 20.61
C GLY A 187 -25.75 1.51 19.21
N GLY A 188 -24.54 1.88 18.78
CA GLY A 188 -23.92 1.37 17.57
C GLY A 188 -23.36 -0.04 17.76
N ARG A 189 -23.40 -0.88 16.71
CA ARG A 189 -22.75 -2.19 16.71
C ARG A 189 -21.23 -2.00 16.67
N SER A 190 -20.54 -2.71 17.55
CA SER A 190 -19.08 -2.81 17.56
C SER A 190 -18.58 -4.03 16.81
N TYR A 191 -17.40 -3.89 16.23
CA TYR A 191 -16.66 -4.95 15.56
C TYR A 191 -15.28 -5.07 16.19
N ALA A 192 -14.81 -6.30 16.37
CA ALA A 192 -13.43 -6.58 16.74
C ALA A 192 -12.59 -6.53 15.47
N LEU A 193 -11.53 -5.74 15.48
CA LEU A 193 -10.57 -5.58 14.40
C LEU A 193 -9.18 -5.93 14.93
N VAL A 194 -8.40 -6.64 14.13
CA VAL A 194 -6.98 -6.90 14.37
C VAL A 194 -6.20 -6.34 13.20
N GLU A 195 -5.30 -5.41 13.47
CA GLU A 195 -4.39 -4.84 12.46
C GLU A 195 -3.27 -5.83 12.08
N PRO A 196 -2.54 -5.61 10.97
CA PRO A 196 -1.46 -6.49 10.54
C PRO A 196 -0.34 -6.67 11.57
N ASP A 197 -0.10 -5.67 12.42
CA ASP A 197 0.90 -5.72 13.49
C ASP A 197 0.41 -6.47 14.76
N GLY A 198 -0.83 -6.98 14.72
CA GLY A 198 -1.48 -7.66 15.83
C GLY A 198 -2.21 -6.74 16.81
N THR A 199 -2.27 -5.43 16.55
CA THR A 199 -3.01 -4.49 17.40
C THR A 199 -4.51 -4.79 17.33
N GLU A 200 -5.10 -5.08 18.49
CA GLU A 200 -6.54 -5.28 18.62
C GLU A 200 -7.27 -3.96 18.83
N ARG A 201 -8.38 -3.78 18.12
CA ARG A 201 -9.27 -2.62 18.20
C ARG A 201 -10.73 -3.04 18.35
N THR A 202 -11.49 -2.14 18.95
CA THR A 202 -12.95 -2.17 18.86
C THR A 202 -13.39 -0.96 18.04
N VAL A 203 -13.94 -1.24 16.86
CA VAL A 203 -14.32 -0.21 15.89
C VAL A 203 -15.83 -0.20 15.66
N GLN A 204 -16.34 0.94 15.24
CA GLN A 204 -17.75 1.17 14.95
C GLN A 204 -17.89 2.11 13.74
N PHE A 205 -19.05 2.13 13.09
CA PHE A 205 -19.31 3.12 12.05
C PHE A 205 -19.12 4.53 12.60
N CYS A 206 -18.29 5.32 11.92
CA CYS A 206 -18.01 6.69 12.31
C CYS A 206 -19.32 7.49 12.40
N ASN A 207 -19.49 8.26 13.47
CA ASN A 207 -20.63 9.17 13.59
C ASN A 207 -20.53 10.25 12.51
N ARG A 208 -21.33 10.13 11.46
CA ARG A 208 -21.58 11.25 10.55
C ARG A 208 -22.39 12.28 11.34
N MET A 209 -21.73 13.33 11.83
CA MET A 209 -22.47 14.50 12.27
C MET A 209 -23.20 15.05 11.04
N ASN A 210 -24.52 14.91 11.03
CA ASN A 210 -25.42 15.58 10.07
C ASN A 210 -25.19 17.09 10.06
#